data_AF-A0A7X0L7G7-F1
#
_entry.id   AF-A0A7X0L7G7-F1
#
_cell.length_a   1.000
_cell.length_b   1.000
_cell.length_c   1.000
_cell.angle_alpha   90.00
_cell.angle_beta   90.00
_cell.angle_gamma   90.00
#
_symmetry.space_group_name_H-M   'P 1'
#
loop_
_entity.id
_entity.type
_entity.pdbx_description
1 polymer ?
#
loop_
_entity_poly.entity_id
_entity_poly.type
_entity_poly.pdbx_seq_one_letter_code
_entity_poly.pdbx_strand_id
1 'polypeptide(L)' 'MIFDSATVLHHVSQYMILEPGDVLLSGTPEGVALSGRFPYLKPGDVVELEIDPLGQQRQVFL' A
#
# COMPACT_ATOMS: atom_id res chain seq x y z
N MET A 1 -8.18 7.08 4.64
CA MET A 1 -6.95 7.87 4.45
C MET A 1 -6.99 9.10 5.34
N ILE A 2 -5.85 9.59 5.82
CA ILE A 2 -5.77 10.86 6.58
C ILE A 2 -5.72 12.07 5.62
N PHE A 3 -4.94 11.94 4.53
CA PHE A 3 -4.85 12.90 3.43
C PHE A 3 -5.34 12.21 2.16
N ASP A 4 -6.13 12.89 1.32
CA ASP A 4 -6.58 12.34 0.04
C ASP A 4 -5.45 12.29 -1.01
N SER A 5 -5.69 11.59 -2.12
CA SER A 5 -4.68 11.39 -3.17
C SER A 5 -4.16 12.70 -3.78
N ALA A 6 -5.04 13.69 -3.97
CA ALA A 6 -4.66 14.98 -4.52
C ALA A 6 -3.73 15.76 -3.56
N THR A 7 -4.02 15.69 -2.25
CA THR A 7 -3.20 16.32 -1.22
C THR A 7 -1.82 15.68 -1.14
N VAL A 8 -1.74 14.34 -1.20
CA VAL A 8 -0.45 13.63 -1.18
C VAL A 8 0.37 13.95 -2.43
N LEU A 9 -0.27 13.95 -3.61
CA LEU A 9 0.40 14.31 -4.87
C LEU A 9 0.97 15.73 -4.82
N HIS A 10 0.16 16.69 -4.37
CA HIS A 10 0.61 18.06 -4.19
C HIS A 10 1.81 18.15 -3.24
N HIS A 11 1.75 17.49 -2.09
CA HIS A 11 2.80 17.55 -1.09
C HIS A 11 4.12 16.96 -1.58
N VAL A 12 4.11 15.78 -2.19
CA VAL A 12 5.34 15.13 -2.71
C VAL A 12 5.97 15.95 -3.83
N SER A 13 5.17 16.57 -4.70
CA SER A 13 5.66 17.40 -5.80
C SER A 13 6.45 18.66 -5.38
N GLN A 14 6.40 19.04 -4.09
CA GLN A 14 7.19 20.15 -3.57
C GLN A 14 8.66 19.77 -3.31
N TYR A 15 8.98 18.47 -3.26
CA TYR A 15 10.30 17.97 -2.86
C TYR A 15 10.99 17.13 -3.94
N MET A 16 10.26 16.67 -4.95
CA MET A 16 10.81 15.90 -6.07
C MET A 16 10.00 16.13 -7.35
N ILE A 17 10.67 15.91 -8.49
CA ILE A 17 10.02 15.89 -9.80
C ILE A 17 9.30 14.55 -9.96
N LEU A 18 8.05 14.59 -10.40
CA LEU A 18 7.27 13.41 -10.77
C LEU A 18 7.28 13.26 -12.29
N GLU A 19 7.54 12.04 -12.75
CA GLU A 19 7.58 11.70 -14.16
C GLU A 19 6.34 10.88 -14.58
N PRO A 20 5.90 10.98 -15.85
CA PRO A 20 4.82 10.12 -16.35
C PRO A 20 5.16 8.64 -16.17
N GLY A 21 4.31 7.94 -15.42
CA GLY A 21 4.52 6.52 -15.09
C GLY A 21 4.90 6.28 -13.62
N ASP A 22 5.19 7.34 -12.85
CA ASP A 22 5.42 7.22 -11.41
C ASP A 22 4.19 6.67 -10.69
N VAL A 23 4.44 5.78 -9.71
CA VAL A 23 3.41 5.15 -8.89
C VAL A 23 3.57 5.58 -7.44
N LEU A 24 2.54 6.22 -6.89
CA LEU A 24 2.50 6.64 -5.50
C LEU A 24 1.64 5.67 -4.67
N LEU A 25 2.24 5.07 -3.65
CA LEU A 25 1.54 4.20 -2.70
C LEU A 25 0.91 5.06 -1.60
N SER A 26 -0.42 5.14 -1.58
CA SER A 26 -1.21 6.06 -0.73
C SER A 26 -1.33 5.66 0.75
N GLY A 27 -0.54 4.68 1.20
CA GLY A 27 -0.56 4.12 2.55
C GLY A 27 -1.49 2.92 2.73
N THR A 28 -1.49 2.37 3.94
CA THR A 28 -2.27 1.19 4.34
C THR A 28 -3.11 1.49 5.59
N PRO A 29 -4.28 0.87 5.77
CA PRO A 29 -4.98 0.85 7.05
C PRO A 29 -4.19 0.16 8.16
N GLU A 30 -4.74 0.17 9.38
CA GLU A 30 -4.24 -0.65 10.48
C GLU A 30 -4.30 -2.16 10.18
N GLY A 31 -3.56 -2.95 10.95
CA GLY A 31 -3.54 -4.42 10.80
C GLY A 31 -2.17 -5.00 10.42
N VAL A 32 -1.15 -4.17 10.22
CA VAL A 32 0.20 -4.65 9.90
C VAL A 32 0.86 -5.36 11.09
N ALA A 33 1.70 -6.36 10.78
CA ALA A 33 2.43 -7.16 11.76
C ALA A 33 3.29 -6.33 12.72
N LEU A 34 3.82 -5.19 12.27
CA LEU A 34 4.64 -4.29 13.08
C LEU A 34 3.93 -3.77 14.34
N SER A 35 2.60 -3.83 14.39
CA SER A 35 1.82 -3.53 15.61
C SER A 35 2.09 -4.49 16.78
N GLY A 36 2.72 -5.65 16.53
CA GLY A 36 2.91 -6.73 17.50
C GLY A 36 1.64 -7.55 17.78
N ARG A 37 0.50 -7.16 17.18
CA ARG A 37 -0.78 -7.87 17.33
C ARG A 37 -0.93 -9.04 16.36
N PHE A 38 -0.21 -9.01 15.24
CA PHE A 38 -0.30 -9.99 14.16
C PHE A 38 1.10 -10.55 13.83
N PRO A 39 1.20 -11.83 13.45
CA PRO A 39 2.48 -12.41 13.07
C PRO A 39 3.01 -11.79 11.77
N TYR A 40 4.34 -11.77 11.63
CA TYR A 40 4.97 -11.52 10.34
C TYR A 40 4.73 -12.68 9.38
N LEU A 41 4.82 -12.39 8.07
CA LEU A 41 4.73 -13.39 7.01
C LEU A 41 5.79 -14.48 7.18
N LYS A 42 5.41 -15.70 6.83
CA LYS A 42 6.24 -16.91 6.84
C LYS A 42 6.19 -17.61 5.48
N PRO A 43 7.20 -18.45 5.17
CA PRO A 43 7.15 -19.35 4.03
C PRO A 43 5.86 -20.18 4.01
N GLY A 44 5.19 -20.20 2.86
CA GLY A 44 3.91 -20.86 2.63
C GLY A 44 2.68 -19.98 2.86
N ASP A 45 2.83 -18.78 3.43
CA ASP A 45 1.69 -17.88 3.65
C ASP A 45 1.12 -17.37 2.31
N VAL A 46 -0.20 -17.24 2.27
CA VAL A 46 -0.95 -16.68 1.14
C VAL A 46 -1.50 -15.32 1.55
N VAL A 47 -1.18 -14.29 0.77
CA VAL A 47 -1.71 -12.93 0.95
C VAL A 47 -2.70 -12.63 -0.17
N GLU A 48 -3.90 -12.22 0.22
CA GLU A 48 -4.97 -11.77 -0.67
C GLU A 48 -5.29 -10.30 -0.37
N LEU A 49 -5.32 -9.48 -1.42
CA LEU A 49 -5.60 -8.04 -1.36
C LEU A 49 -6.75 -7.74 -2.30
N GLU A 50 -7.63 -6.83 -1.89
CA GLU A 50 -8.76 -6.38 -2.71
C GLU A 50 -8.96 -4.88 -2.55
N ILE A 51 -9.27 -4.22 -3.67
CA ILE A 51 -9.76 -2.84 -3.68
C ILE A 51 -10.93 -2.80 -4.65
N ASP A 52 -12.11 -2.38 -4.19
CA ASP A 52 -13.25 -2.10 -5.07
C ASP A 52 -13.08 -0.70 -5.70
N PRO A 53 -13.21 -0.52 -7.03
CA PRO A 53 -13.49 -1.52 -8.07
C PRO A 53 -12.24 -2.03 -8.81
N LEU A 54 -11.04 -1.85 -8.26
CA LEU A 54 -9.77 -2.16 -8.95
C LEU A 54 -9.48 -3.67 -9.09
N GLY A 55 -10.08 -4.51 -8.25
CA GLY A 55 -9.98 -5.97 -8.31
C GLY A 55 -9.17 -6.57 -7.17
N GLN A 56 -8.76 -7.82 -7.37
CA GLN A 56 -8.11 -8.67 -6.36
C GLN A 56 -6.72 -9.16 -6.81
N GLN A 57 -5.82 -9.30 -5.86
CA GLN A 57 -4.49 -9.87 -6.03
C GLN A 57 -4.27 -10.99 -5.00
N ARG A 58 -3.66 -12.10 -5.44
CA ARG A 58 -3.28 -13.23 -4.59
C ARG A 58 -1.82 -13.61 -4.80
N GLN A 59 -1.06 -13.73 -3.71
CA GLN A 59 0.36 -14.09 -3.75
C GLN A 59 0.71 -15.14 -2.68
N VAL A 60 1.48 -16.16 -3.06
CA VAL A 60 2.08 -17.13 -2.13
C VAL A 60 3.52 -16.68 -1.85
N PHE A 61 3.87 -16.55 -0.57
CA PHE A 61 5.22 -16.18 -0.12
C PHE A 61 6.02 -17.44 0.16
N LEU A 62 7.20 -17.56 -0.46
CA LEU A 62 8.13 -18.69 -0.29
C LEU A 62 9.25 -18.34 0.69
#